data_AF-A0A0Z8S346-F1
#
_entry.id   AF-A0A0Z8S346-F1
#
_cell.length_a   1.000
_cell.length_b   1.000
_cell.length_c   1.000
_cell.angle_alpha   90.00
_cell.angle_beta   90.00
_cell.angle_gamma   90.00
#
_symmetry.space_group_name_H-M   'P 1'
#
loop_
_entity.id
_entity.type
_entity.pdbx_description
1 polymer ?
#
loop_
_entity_poly.entity_id
_entity_poly.type
_entity_poly.pdbx_seq_one_letter_code
_entity_poly.pdbx_strand_id
1 'polypeptide(L)'
;MLKFIKHIALLFLFFVAYQIISGFLMVGPSLQAIPEFPAQLIVNMILICAIIGIVLGIAFTIVLWKFVYSRHTIDYSVSSSWFHKIQWPILLYIAFFIFQLLVPISESQNQTLVIQFVSAYPLVSFLSVVIFAPILEELIFRGLLATYFFPKMADVKAVGIYLAVTGSLFSLVHMPTTIPQFLIYFTMGLNLGWLYLIRRDIRYPITLHMLNNGISYLMILFLV
;
A
#
# COMPACT_ATOMS: atom_id res chain seq x y z
N MET A 1 -19.37 -3.21 21.30
CA MET A 1 -17.97 -3.16 21.79
C MET A 1 -17.15 -4.39 21.38
N LEU A 2 -17.52 -5.63 21.73
CA LEU A 2 -16.72 -6.83 21.45
C LEU A 2 -16.39 -7.07 19.95
N LYS A 3 -17.36 -6.85 19.04
CA LYS A 3 -17.12 -6.98 17.58
C LYS A 3 -16.11 -5.97 17.06
N PHE A 4 -16.17 -4.73 17.54
CA PHE A 4 -15.25 -3.66 17.16
C PHE A 4 -13.82 -3.96 17.63
N ILE A 5 -13.66 -4.37 18.89
CA ILE A 5 -12.37 -4.82 19.43
C ILE A 5 -11.80 -5.98 18.61
N LYS A 6 -12.64 -6.98 18.27
CA LYS A 6 -12.23 -8.10 17.42
C LYS A 6 -11.73 -7.62 16.05
N HIS A 7 -12.40 -6.68 15.41
CA HIS A 7 -11.97 -6.16 14.10
C HIS A 7 -10.66 -5.39 14.19
N ILE A 8 -10.45 -4.59 15.24
CA ILE A 8 -9.16 -3.92 15.51
C ILE A 8 -8.06 -4.96 15.71
N ALA A 9 -8.29 -5.96 16.56
CA ALA A 9 -7.31 -7.01 16.82
C ALA A 9 -6.92 -7.77 15.55
N LEU A 10 -7.91 -8.11 14.71
CA LEU A 10 -7.65 -8.75 13.42
C LEU A 10 -6.83 -7.84 12.49
N LEU A 11 -7.21 -6.57 12.35
CA LEU A 11 -6.48 -5.62 11.52
C LEU A 11 -5.03 -5.48 11.99
N PHE A 12 -4.82 -5.36 13.30
CA PHE A 12 -3.49 -5.30 13.91
C PHE A 12 -2.67 -6.56 13.62
N LEU A 13 -3.25 -7.76 13.82
CA LEU A 13 -2.56 -9.02 13.54
C LEU A 13 -2.17 -9.16 12.07
N PHE A 14 -3.04 -8.75 11.14
CA PHE A 14 -2.71 -8.74 9.72
C PHE A 14 -1.60 -7.75 9.38
N PHE A 15 -1.61 -6.57 9.99
CA PHE A 15 -0.53 -5.60 9.81
C PHE A 15 0.80 -6.12 10.37
N VAL A 16 0.80 -6.72 11.56
CA VAL A 16 2.00 -7.36 12.14
C VAL A 16 2.52 -8.48 11.24
N ALA A 17 1.65 -9.35 10.71
CA ALA A 17 2.05 -10.38 9.77
C ALA A 17 2.67 -9.80 8.50
N TYR A 18 2.09 -8.73 7.95
CA TYR A 18 2.66 -8.00 6.81
C TYR A 18 4.05 -7.43 7.14
N GLN A 19 4.24 -6.82 8.31
CA GLN A 19 5.54 -6.26 8.72
C GLN A 19 6.60 -7.35 8.92
N ILE A 20 6.23 -8.51 9.46
CA ILE A 20 7.15 -9.65 9.60
C ILE A 20 7.61 -10.12 8.22
N ILE A 21 6.69 -10.27 7.26
CA ILE A 21 7.01 -10.69 5.89
C ILE A 21 7.92 -9.66 5.21
N SER A 22 7.58 -8.37 5.32
CA SER A 22 8.40 -7.28 4.79
C SER A 22 9.81 -7.27 5.40
N GLY A 23 9.94 -7.52 6.71
CA GLY A 23 11.22 -7.62 7.38
C GLY A 23 12.15 -8.70 6.82
N PHE A 24 11.60 -9.86 6.42
CA PHE A 24 12.39 -10.89 5.72
C PHE A 24 12.88 -10.42 4.36
N LEU A 25 12.05 -9.70 3.60
CA LEU A 25 12.42 -9.19 2.27
C LEU A 25 13.44 -8.03 2.37
N MET A 26 13.39 -7.26 3.45
CA MET A 26 14.21 -6.08 3.71
C MET A 26 15.46 -6.36 4.59
N VAL A 27 15.83 -7.62 4.82
CA VAL A 27 16.94 -7.96 5.72
C VAL A 27 18.29 -7.40 5.23
N GLY A 28 18.47 -7.25 3.92
CA GLY A 28 19.72 -6.83 3.30
C GLY A 28 20.19 -5.45 3.77
N PRO A 29 19.40 -4.38 3.54
CA PRO A 29 19.71 -3.05 4.05
C PRO A 29 20.00 -3.01 5.55
N SER A 30 19.28 -3.79 6.37
CA SER A 30 19.52 -3.86 7.82
C SER A 30 20.86 -4.48 8.18
N LEU A 31 21.27 -5.55 7.51
CA LEU A 31 22.58 -6.19 7.75
C LEU A 31 23.73 -5.34 7.21
N GLN A 32 23.55 -4.65 6.09
CA GLN A 32 24.55 -3.75 5.52
C GLN A 32 24.84 -2.53 6.41
N ALA A 33 23.90 -2.13 7.26
CA ALA A 33 24.11 -1.07 8.23
C ALA A 33 25.05 -1.46 9.39
N ILE A 34 25.45 -2.74 9.50
CA ILE A 34 26.36 -3.24 10.54
C ILE A 34 27.80 -3.20 10.00
N PRO A 35 28.69 -2.32 10.51
CA PRO A 35 29.99 -2.01 9.89
C PRO A 35 30.98 -3.19 9.70
N GLU A 36 30.81 -4.28 10.45
CA GLU A 36 31.73 -5.43 10.45
C GLU A 36 31.06 -6.74 10.03
N PHE A 37 29.83 -6.68 9.52
CA PHE A 37 29.12 -7.90 9.15
C PHE A 37 29.70 -8.51 7.86
N PRO A 38 30.07 -9.82 7.83
CA PRO A 38 30.75 -10.39 6.68
C PRO A 38 29.91 -10.33 5.40
N ALA A 39 30.44 -9.71 4.35
CA ALA A 39 29.70 -9.48 3.09
C ALA A 39 29.11 -10.77 2.48
N GLN A 40 29.86 -11.88 2.51
CA GLN A 40 29.37 -13.17 2.02
C GLN A 40 28.17 -13.69 2.84
N LEU A 41 28.16 -13.44 4.16
CA LEU A 41 27.05 -13.84 5.02
C LEU A 41 25.82 -12.97 4.76
N ILE A 42 25.99 -11.68 4.46
CA ILE A 42 24.89 -10.77 4.03
C ILE A 42 24.21 -11.34 2.80
N VAL A 43 24.97 -11.67 1.75
CA VAL A 43 24.43 -12.21 0.50
C VAL A 43 23.65 -13.51 0.74
N ASN A 44 24.22 -14.43 1.53
CA ASN A 44 23.56 -15.69 1.86
C ASN A 44 22.26 -15.48 2.65
N MET A 45 22.28 -14.59 3.65
CA MET A 45 21.10 -14.27 4.46
C MET A 45 20.01 -13.61 3.64
N ILE A 46 20.36 -12.70 2.73
CA ILE A 46 19.38 -12.07 1.83
C ILE A 46 18.68 -13.11 0.99
N LEU A 47 19.41 -14.04 0.38
CA LEU A 47 18.79 -15.08 -0.45
C LEU A 47 17.83 -15.95 0.36
N ILE A 48 18.27 -16.42 1.54
CA ILE A 48 17.46 -17.28 2.41
C ILE A 48 16.22 -16.54 2.91
N CYS A 49 16.38 -15.32 3.43
CA CYS A 49 15.28 -14.52 3.92
C CYS A 49 14.35 -14.07 2.79
N ALA A 50 14.85 -13.78 1.58
CA ALA A 50 14.02 -13.48 0.43
C ALA A 50 13.14 -14.68 0.05
N ILE A 51 13.69 -15.90 0.02
CA ILE A 51 12.91 -17.11 -0.25
C ILE A 51 11.82 -17.30 0.80
N ILE A 52 12.17 -17.18 2.09
CA ILE A 52 11.21 -17.29 3.19
C ILE A 52 10.13 -16.21 3.07
N GLY A 53 10.53 -14.96 2.86
CA GLY A 53 9.63 -13.81 2.71
C GLY A 53 8.69 -13.96 1.52
N ILE A 54 9.17 -14.46 0.38
CA ILE A 54 8.34 -14.73 -0.80
C ILE A 54 7.32 -15.84 -0.50
N VAL A 55 7.76 -16.96 0.08
CA VAL A 55 6.87 -18.09 0.41
C VAL A 55 5.78 -17.65 1.40
N LEU A 56 6.17 -16.96 2.48
CA LEU A 56 5.25 -16.43 3.47
C LEU A 56 4.34 -15.36 2.86
N GLY A 57 4.87 -14.48 2.00
CA GLY A 57 4.12 -13.45 1.28
C GLY A 57 3.04 -14.02 0.38
N ILE A 58 3.36 -15.06 -0.42
CA ILE A 58 2.39 -15.77 -1.26
C ILE A 58 1.33 -16.42 -0.39
N ALA A 59 1.72 -17.20 0.62
CA ALA A 59 0.79 -17.90 1.49
C ALA A 59 -0.17 -16.92 2.20
N PHE A 60 0.39 -15.85 2.76
CA PHE A 60 -0.36 -14.80 3.44
C PHE A 60 -1.32 -14.07 2.48
N THR A 61 -0.85 -13.73 1.28
CA THR A 61 -1.68 -13.12 0.24
C THR A 61 -2.86 -14.03 -0.13
N ILE A 62 -2.63 -15.33 -0.33
CA ILE A 62 -3.71 -16.29 -0.65
C ILE A 62 -4.73 -16.38 0.50
N VAL A 63 -4.25 -16.46 1.74
CA VAL A 63 -5.13 -16.51 2.92
C VAL A 63 -5.97 -15.25 3.03
N LEU A 64 -5.32 -14.08 2.93
CA LEU A 64 -5.99 -12.79 3.05
C LEU A 64 -6.97 -12.56 1.89
N TRP A 65 -6.57 -12.91 0.66
CA TRP A 65 -7.44 -12.86 -0.52
C TRP A 65 -8.69 -13.70 -0.31
N LYS A 66 -8.55 -14.98 0.08
CA LYS A 66 -9.72 -15.85 0.34
C LYS A 66 -10.60 -15.31 1.45
N PHE A 67 -9.99 -14.77 2.51
CA PHE A 67 -10.72 -14.22 3.66
C PHE A 67 -11.50 -12.94 3.32
N VAL A 68 -10.90 -12.04 2.53
CA VAL A 68 -11.47 -10.74 2.13
C VAL A 68 -12.42 -10.88 0.94
N TYR A 69 -11.97 -11.50 -0.14
CA TYR A 69 -12.72 -11.57 -1.40
C TYR A 69 -14.03 -12.36 -1.27
N SER A 70 -14.06 -13.37 -0.38
CA SER A 70 -15.30 -14.11 -0.09
C SER A 70 -16.37 -13.28 0.65
N ARG A 71 -16.00 -12.10 1.18
CA ARG A 71 -16.88 -11.22 1.92
C ARG A 71 -17.21 -10.00 1.06
N HIS A 72 -18.15 -10.15 0.13
CA HIS A 72 -18.77 -9.02 -0.56
C HIS A 72 -19.72 -8.30 0.39
N THR A 73 -19.19 -7.40 1.23
CA THR A 73 -19.91 -6.92 2.42
C THR A 73 -20.13 -5.40 2.51
N ILE A 74 -19.68 -4.62 1.53
CA ILE A 74 -19.94 -3.17 1.54
C ILE A 74 -21.24 -2.88 0.80
N ASP A 75 -22.20 -2.33 1.53
CA ASP A 75 -23.42 -1.76 0.99
C ASP A 75 -23.13 -0.33 0.52
N TYR A 76 -22.86 -0.20 -0.78
CA TYR A 76 -22.58 1.06 -1.45
C TYR A 76 -23.73 1.43 -2.40
N SER A 77 -24.44 2.52 -2.07
CA SER A 77 -25.70 2.90 -2.70
C SER A 77 -25.81 4.39 -3.03
N VAL A 78 -24.68 5.09 -3.11
CA VAL A 78 -24.64 6.50 -3.53
C VAL A 78 -25.30 6.67 -4.90
N SER A 79 -26.29 7.55 -5.01
CA SER A 79 -27.04 7.80 -6.24
C SER A 79 -26.43 8.89 -7.14
N SER A 80 -25.44 9.64 -6.63
CA SER A 80 -24.81 10.74 -7.36
C SER A 80 -24.03 10.25 -8.57
N SER A 81 -24.54 10.50 -9.78
CA SER A 81 -23.89 10.15 -11.04
C SER A 81 -22.53 10.84 -11.23
N TRP A 82 -22.35 12.02 -10.62
CA TRP A 82 -21.10 12.77 -10.66
C TRP A 82 -19.95 12.03 -9.97
N PHE A 83 -20.23 11.37 -8.85
CA PHE A 83 -19.21 10.68 -8.05
C PHE A 83 -18.64 9.43 -8.74
N HIS A 84 -19.40 8.83 -9.66
CA HIS A 84 -19.05 7.60 -10.37
C HIS A 84 -18.17 7.84 -11.62
N LYS A 85 -17.84 9.10 -11.91
CA LYS A 85 -17.02 9.48 -13.07
C LYS A 85 -15.55 9.14 -12.83
N ILE A 86 -15.02 8.22 -13.63
CA ILE A 86 -13.60 7.79 -13.58
C ILE A 86 -12.62 8.94 -13.87
N GLN A 87 -13.10 10.01 -14.49
CA GLN A 87 -12.31 11.22 -14.74
C GLN A 87 -11.81 11.86 -13.43
N TRP A 88 -12.54 11.76 -12.32
CA TRP A 88 -12.13 12.42 -11.08
C TRP A 88 -10.86 11.84 -10.47
N PRO A 89 -10.73 10.51 -10.26
CA PRO A 89 -9.46 9.93 -9.85
C PRO A 89 -8.30 10.24 -10.82
N ILE A 90 -8.57 10.25 -12.13
CA ILE A 90 -7.54 10.56 -13.14
C ILE A 90 -7.06 12.01 -12.99
N LEU A 91 -7.98 12.97 -12.90
CA LEU A 91 -7.65 14.38 -12.73
C LEU A 91 -6.93 14.63 -11.40
N LEU A 92 -7.32 13.94 -10.33
CA LEU A 92 -6.64 14.03 -9.04
C LEU A 92 -5.21 13.48 -9.11
N TYR A 93 -4.98 12.37 -9.82
CA TYR A 93 -3.63 11.85 -10.09
C TYR A 93 -2.77 12.81 -10.93
N ILE A 94 -3.35 13.43 -11.98
CA ILE A 94 -2.64 14.41 -12.81
C ILE A 94 -2.27 15.64 -11.98
N ALA A 95 -3.22 16.20 -11.24
CA ALA A 95 -2.97 17.33 -10.35
C ALA A 95 -1.89 17.00 -9.31
N PHE A 96 -1.90 15.77 -8.80
CA PHE A 96 -0.88 15.26 -7.90
C PHE A 96 0.53 15.22 -8.52
N PHE A 97 0.68 14.75 -9.76
CA PHE A 97 1.97 14.78 -10.47
C PHE A 97 2.45 16.21 -10.76
N ILE A 98 1.54 17.08 -11.20
CA ILE A 98 1.86 18.50 -11.42
C ILE A 98 2.34 19.15 -10.13
N PHE A 99 1.68 18.88 -9.00
CA PHE A 99 2.08 19.41 -7.71
C PHE A 99 3.50 18.98 -7.33
N GLN A 100 3.84 17.70 -7.51
CA GLN A 100 5.20 17.20 -7.23
C GLN A 100 6.27 17.77 -8.17
N LEU A 101 5.91 18.12 -9.41
CA LEU A 101 6.82 18.78 -10.35
C LEU A 101 7.10 20.24 -9.99
N LEU A 102 6.10 20.94 -9.43
CA LEU A 102 6.18 22.36 -9.12
C LEU A 102 6.70 22.65 -7.71
N VAL A 103 6.47 21.73 -6.77
CA VAL A 103 6.88 21.88 -5.38
C VAL A 103 8.05 20.95 -5.11
N PRO A 104 9.23 21.47 -4.72
CA PRO A 104 10.32 20.61 -4.30
C PRO A 104 9.94 19.93 -3.00
N ILE A 105 9.74 18.61 -3.06
CA ILE A 105 9.38 17.78 -1.91
C ILE A 105 10.56 16.88 -1.61
N SER A 106 11.06 16.95 -0.37
CA SER A 106 12.10 16.03 0.08
C SER A 106 11.56 14.60 0.16
N GLU A 107 12.40 13.64 -0.17
CA GLU A 107 12.08 12.22 -0.02
C GLU A 107 11.68 11.89 1.43
N SER A 108 10.68 11.03 1.57
CA SER A 108 10.35 10.45 2.87
C SER A 108 11.35 9.36 3.24
N GLN A 109 11.48 9.05 4.52
CA GLN A 109 12.29 7.92 4.97
C GLN A 109 11.88 6.61 4.27
N ASN A 110 10.57 6.41 4.08
CA ASN A 110 10.05 5.26 3.35
C ASN A 110 10.54 5.24 1.90
N GLN A 111 10.49 6.37 1.19
CA GLN A 111 10.96 6.46 -0.19
C GLN A 111 12.46 6.18 -0.29
N THR A 112 13.28 6.74 0.61
CA THR A 112 14.73 6.48 0.64
C THR A 112 15.04 5.01 0.89
N LEU A 113 14.31 4.34 1.79
CA LEU A 113 14.48 2.89 2.02
C LEU A 113 14.08 2.07 0.78
N VAL A 114 13.02 2.46 0.08
CA VAL A 114 12.62 1.82 -1.19
C VAL A 114 13.69 2.01 -2.25
N ILE A 115 14.26 3.22 -2.40
CA ILE A 115 15.36 3.49 -3.34
C ILE A 115 16.54 2.58 -3.04
N GLN A 116 17.01 2.56 -1.80
CA GLN A 116 18.13 1.70 -1.38
C GLN A 116 17.87 0.22 -1.66
N PHE A 117 16.65 -0.25 -1.38
CA PHE A 117 16.28 -1.64 -1.60
C PHE A 117 16.20 -2.01 -3.09
N VAL A 118 15.64 -1.12 -3.90
CA VAL A 118 15.53 -1.31 -5.35
C VAL A 118 16.91 -1.30 -6.01
N SER A 119 17.76 -0.33 -5.68
CA SER A 119 19.12 -0.24 -6.23
C SER A 119 20.00 -1.42 -5.81
N ALA A 120 19.85 -1.91 -4.58
CA ALA A 120 20.67 -3.02 -4.08
C ALA A 120 20.17 -4.40 -4.54
N TYR A 121 18.84 -4.62 -4.60
CA TYR A 121 18.25 -5.93 -4.90
C TYR A 121 17.06 -5.83 -5.86
N PRO A 122 17.28 -5.47 -7.15
CA PRO A 122 16.19 -5.21 -8.09
C PRO A 122 15.17 -6.35 -8.21
N LEU A 123 15.60 -7.61 -8.29
CA LEU A 123 14.70 -8.75 -8.49
C LEU A 123 13.78 -8.98 -7.27
N VAL A 124 14.35 -8.99 -6.06
CA VAL A 124 13.59 -9.23 -4.83
C VAL A 124 12.67 -8.04 -4.53
N SER A 125 13.18 -6.82 -4.71
CA SER A 125 12.41 -5.59 -4.51
C SER A 125 11.26 -5.45 -5.50
N PHE A 126 11.38 -5.93 -6.74
CA PHE A 126 10.25 -5.93 -7.67
C PHE A 126 9.07 -6.74 -7.11
N LEU A 127 9.31 -7.97 -6.66
CA LEU A 127 8.27 -8.80 -6.06
C LEU A 127 7.67 -8.16 -4.80
N SER A 128 8.51 -7.54 -3.97
CA SER A 128 8.06 -6.88 -2.74
C SER A 128 7.25 -5.62 -3.02
N VAL A 129 7.85 -4.64 -3.72
CA VAL A 129 7.35 -3.26 -3.88
C VAL A 129 6.29 -3.16 -4.96
N VAL A 130 6.40 -3.92 -6.05
CA VAL A 130 5.49 -3.82 -7.20
C VAL A 130 4.36 -4.84 -7.12
N ILE A 131 4.57 -6.00 -6.48
CA ILE A 131 3.55 -7.07 -6.42
C ILE A 131 2.93 -7.20 -5.04
N PHE A 132 3.70 -7.63 -4.03
CA PHE A 132 3.13 -7.99 -2.72
C PHE A 132 2.59 -6.79 -1.94
N ALA A 133 3.36 -5.71 -1.84
CA ALA A 133 2.93 -4.52 -1.09
C ALA A 133 1.60 -3.96 -1.62
N PRO A 134 1.44 -3.67 -2.93
CA PRO A 134 0.15 -3.21 -3.47
C PRO A 134 -1.02 -4.17 -3.19
N ILE A 135 -0.83 -5.48 -3.36
CA ILE A 135 -1.90 -6.46 -3.13
C ILE A 135 -2.31 -6.49 -1.65
N LEU A 136 -1.33 -6.61 -0.74
CA LEU A 136 -1.59 -6.72 0.69
C LEU A 136 -2.16 -5.42 1.26
N GLU A 137 -1.64 -4.27 0.86
CA GLU A 137 -2.15 -2.97 1.29
C GLU A 137 -3.59 -2.76 0.84
N GLU A 138 -3.93 -3.05 -0.42
CA GLU A 138 -5.32 -2.92 -0.88
C GLU A 138 -6.25 -3.91 -0.17
N LEU A 139 -5.83 -5.16 0.06
CA LEU A 139 -6.60 -6.12 0.87
C LEU A 139 -6.84 -5.62 2.30
N ILE A 140 -5.89 -4.92 2.91
CA ILE A 140 -6.03 -4.33 4.24
C ILE A 140 -6.97 -3.11 4.18
N PHE A 141 -6.73 -2.14 3.30
CA PHE A 141 -7.44 -0.86 3.29
C PHE A 141 -8.81 -0.94 2.63
N ARG A 142 -8.94 -1.60 1.47
CA ARG A 142 -10.18 -1.67 0.67
C ARG A 142 -10.95 -2.95 0.95
N GLY A 143 -10.25 -3.98 1.43
CA GLY A 143 -10.87 -5.20 1.93
C GLY A 143 -11.32 -5.07 3.38
N LEU A 144 -10.40 -5.26 4.31
CA LEU A 144 -10.69 -5.40 5.75
C LEU A 144 -11.21 -4.11 6.37
N LEU A 145 -10.48 -3.00 6.22
CA LEU A 145 -10.80 -1.74 6.87
C LEU A 145 -12.14 -1.19 6.36
N ALA A 146 -12.35 -1.21 5.05
CA ALA A 146 -13.62 -0.81 4.45
C ALA A 146 -14.78 -1.71 4.93
N THR A 147 -14.61 -3.03 4.93
CA THR A 147 -15.63 -3.99 5.39
C THR A 147 -15.99 -3.85 6.86
N TYR A 148 -14.99 -3.68 7.73
CA TYR A 148 -15.20 -3.72 9.18
C TYR A 148 -15.64 -2.42 9.80
N PHE A 149 -15.22 -1.29 9.21
CA PHE A 149 -15.44 0.03 9.80
C PHE A 149 -16.33 0.92 8.92
N PHE A 150 -16.48 0.60 7.63
CA PHE A 150 -17.33 1.33 6.70
C PHE A 150 -18.26 0.41 5.88
N PRO A 151 -19.01 -0.52 6.51
CA PRO A 151 -19.83 -1.49 5.79
C PRO A 151 -21.02 -0.89 5.03
N LYS A 152 -21.37 0.38 5.30
CA LYS A 152 -22.50 1.08 4.67
C LYS A 152 -22.07 2.48 4.24
N MET A 153 -22.27 2.78 2.97
CA MET A 153 -21.97 4.09 2.36
C MET A 153 -23.16 4.50 1.48
N ALA A 154 -24.15 5.12 2.11
CA ALA A 154 -25.41 5.50 1.46
C ALA A 154 -25.36 6.88 0.78
N ASP A 155 -24.46 7.76 1.20
CA ASP A 155 -24.36 9.12 0.69
C ASP A 155 -22.90 9.59 0.51
N VAL A 156 -22.74 10.76 -0.11
CA VAL A 156 -21.43 11.36 -0.40
C VAL A 156 -20.66 11.69 0.88
N LYS A 157 -21.35 11.98 2.00
CA LYS A 157 -20.70 12.30 3.27
C LYS A 157 -20.04 11.06 3.87
N ALA A 158 -20.75 9.93 3.91
CA ALA A 158 -20.21 8.65 4.36
C ALA A 158 -19.00 8.22 3.53
N VAL A 159 -19.09 8.40 2.20
CA VAL A 159 -17.96 8.17 1.30
C VAL A 159 -16.80 9.11 1.58
N GLY A 160 -17.06 10.41 1.77
CA GLY A 160 -16.04 11.39 2.11
C GLY A 160 -15.29 11.03 3.39
N ILE A 161 -16.00 10.57 4.43
CA ILE A 161 -15.39 10.09 5.68
C ILE A 161 -14.54 8.84 5.43
N TYR A 162 -15.05 7.87 4.68
CA TYR A 162 -14.29 6.68 4.31
C TYR A 162 -12.99 7.04 3.58
N LEU A 163 -13.07 7.86 2.55
CA LEU A 163 -11.90 8.28 1.76
C LEU A 163 -10.90 9.06 2.63
N ALA A 164 -11.38 10.02 3.43
CA ALA A 164 -10.51 10.80 4.30
C ALA A 164 -9.81 9.93 5.35
N VAL A 165 -10.53 9.03 6.03
CA VAL A 165 -9.95 8.18 7.08
C VAL A 165 -8.98 7.17 6.46
N THR A 166 -9.39 6.45 5.41
CA THR A 166 -8.54 5.43 4.81
C THR A 166 -7.33 6.02 4.09
N GLY A 167 -7.48 7.16 3.42
CA GLY A 167 -6.36 7.92 2.86
C GLY A 167 -5.39 8.43 3.93
N SER A 168 -5.90 8.93 5.06
CA SER A 168 -5.04 9.40 6.16
C SER A 168 -4.28 8.25 6.80
N LEU A 169 -4.95 7.14 7.08
CA LEU A 169 -4.29 5.94 7.63
C LEU A 169 -3.26 5.38 6.64
N PHE A 170 -3.59 5.33 5.35
CA PHE A 170 -2.64 4.95 4.30
C PHE A 170 -1.41 5.85 4.33
N SER A 171 -1.59 7.17 4.44
CA SER A 171 -0.47 8.11 4.57
C SER A 171 0.36 7.88 5.82
N LEU A 172 -0.29 7.76 6.99
CA LEU A 172 0.41 7.63 8.27
C LEU A 172 1.25 6.35 8.37
N VAL A 173 0.81 5.22 7.79
CA VAL A 173 1.63 4.00 7.79
C VAL A 173 2.89 4.11 6.94
N HIS A 174 2.96 5.08 6.03
CA HIS A 174 4.16 5.42 5.25
C HIS A 174 5.09 6.40 5.99
N MET A 175 4.76 6.76 7.23
CA MET A 175 5.59 7.56 8.15
C MET A 175 6.09 8.90 7.55
N PRO A 176 5.22 9.75 6.98
CA PRO A 176 5.62 11.06 6.49
C PRO A 176 6.06 11.95 7.65
N THR A 177 7.14 12.72 7.45
CA THR A 177 7.63 13.69 8.44
C THR A 177 7.28 15.14 8.09
N THR A 178 6.75 15.38 6.89
CA THR A 178 6.33 16.70 6.42
C THR A 178 4.92 16.66 5.84
N ILE A 179 4.25 17.82 5.82
CA ILE A 179 2.91 17.96 5.22
C ILE A 179 2.90 17.55 3.74
N PRO A 180 3.86 17.97 2.89
CA PRO A 180 3.88 17.52 1.49
C PRO A 180 4.01 16.00 1.33
N GLN A 181 4.85 15.34 2.15
CA GLN A 181 4.94 13.88 2.15
C GLN A 181 3.63 13.22 2.58
N PHE A 182 2.96 13.78 3.59
CA PHE A 182 1.65 13.29 4.00
C PHE A 182 0.64 13.40 2.86
N LEU A 183 0.61 14.54 2.17
CA LEU A 183 -0.31 14.78 1.05
C LEU A 183 -0.05 13.86 -0.15
N ILE A 184 1.21 13.45 -0.38
CA ILE A 184 1.56 12.45 -1.40
C ILE A 184 0.83 11.14 -1.14
N TYR A 185 1.11 10.51 0.00
CA TYR A 185 0.51 9.20 0.31
C TYR A 185 -0.99 9.31 0.55
N PHE A 186 -1.47 10.42 1.12
CA PHE A 186 -2.89 10.67 1.33
C PHE A 186 -3.64 10.70 -0.01
N THR A 187 -3.12 11.43 -0.99
CA THR A 187 -3.76 11.55 -2.32
C THR A 187 -3.75 10.23 -3.07
N MET A 188 -2.68 9.45 -2.94
CA MET A 188 -2.63 8.09 -3.47
C MET A 188 -3.71 7.20 -2.83
N GLY A 189 -3.81 7.21 -1.50
CA GLY A 189 -4.86 6.49 -0.78
C GLY A 189 -6.27 6.95 -1.16
N LEU A 190 -6.49 8.25 -1.32
CA LEU A 190 -7.77 8.79 -1.81
C LEU A 190 -8.13 8.21 -3.18
N ASN A 191 -7.21 8.25 -4.15
CA ASN A 191 -7.47 7.78 -5.50
C ASN A 191 -7.77 6.28 -5.55
N LEU A 192 -7.01 5.47 -4.82
CA LEU A 192 -7.22 4.02 -4.75
C LEU A 192 -8.58 3.70 -4.10
N GLY A 193 -8.93 4.39 -3.02
CA GLY A 193 -10.24 4.27 -2.37
C GLY A 193 -11.39 4.71 -3.28
N TRP A 194 -11.21 5.77 -4.05
CA TRP A 194 -12.24 6.26 -4.96
C TRP A 194 -12.43 5.30 -6.14
N LEU A 195 -11.33 4.81 -6.73
CA LEU A 195 -11.38 3.83 -7.80
C LEU A 195 -12.08 2.53 -7.36
N TYR A 196 -11.81 2.08 -6.13
CA TYR A 196 -12.49 0.94 -5.52
C TYR A 196 -14.01 1.12 -5.50
N LEU A 197 -14.51 2.29 -5.09
CA LEU A 197 -15.95 2.56 -5.03
C LEU A 197 -16.61 2.64 -6.41
N ILE A 198 -15.92 3.25 -7.39
CA ILE A 198 -16.44 3.35 -8.77
C ILE A 198 -16.54 1.95 -9.41
N ARG A 199 -15.52 1.12 -9.23
CA ARG A 199 -15.42 -0.20 -9.87
C ARG A 199 -16.09 -1.31 -9.09
N ARG A 200 -16.30 -1.11 -7.79
CA ARG A 200 -16.83 -2.10 -6.84
C ARG A 200 -16.05 -3.41 -6.85
N ASP A 201 -14.75 -3.32 -7.12
CA ASP A 201 -13.87 -4.46 -7.30
C ASP A 201 -12.44 -4.05 -6.93
N ILE A 202 -11.84 -4.81 -6.01
CA ILE A 202 -10.52 -4.54 -5.44
C ILE A 202 -9.38 -4.79 -6.44
N ARG A 203 -9.63 -5.54 -7.53
CA ARG A 203 -8.61 -5.78 -8.57
C ARG A 203 -8.19 -4.50 -9.27
N TYR A 204 -9.10 -3.52 -9.41
CA TYR A 204 -8.80 -2.25 -10.06
C TYR A 204 -7.83 -1.36 -9.27
N PRO A 205 -8.07 -1.05 -7.98
CA PRO A 205 -7.09 -0.31 -7.20
C PRO A 205 -5.78 -1.10 -7.01
N ILE A 206 -5.81 -2.43 -6.89
CA ILE A 206 -4.57 -3.24 -6.89
C ILE A 206 -3.78 -2.98 -8.17
N THR A 207 -4.41 -3.09 -9.33
CA THR A 207 -3.72 -2.90 -10.62
C THR A 207 -3.16 -1.49 -10.75
N LEU A 208 -3.91 -0.47 -10.33
CA LEU A 208 -3.45 0.92 -10.37
C LEU A 208 -2.26 1.15 -9.40
N HIS A 209 -2.32 0.57 -8.21
CA HIS A 209 -1.25 0.66 -7.23
C HIS A 209 0.02 -0.05 -7.73
N MET A 210 -0.11 -1.27 -8.27
CA MET A 210 1.01 -1.98 -8.91
C MET A 210 1.60 -1.17 -10.07
N LEU A 211 0.78 -0.53 -10.90
CA LEU A 211 1.26 0.33 -11.98
C LEU A 211 2.03 1.54 -11.44
N ASN A 212 1.50 2.22 -10.42
CA ASN A 212 2.16 3.35 -9.78
C ASN A 212 3.53 2.95 -9.21
N ASN A 213 3.59 1.85 -8.47
CA ASN A 213 4.83 1.36 -7.89
C ASN A 213 5.79 0.84 -8.97
N GLY A 214 5.27 0.22 -10.04
CA GLY A 214 6.06 -0.20 -11.18
C GLY A 214 6.73 0.97 -11.91
N ILE A 215 6.00 2.07 -12.12
CA ILE A 215 6.58 3.30 -12.70
C ILE A 215 7.67 3.85 -11.78
N SER A 216 7.39 4.00 -10.48
CA SER A 216 8.40 4.47 -9.51
C SER A 216 9.62 3.56 -9.48
N TYR A 217 9.43 2.25 -9.46
CA TYR A 217 10.49 1.25 -9.51
C TYR A 217 11.37 1.39 -10.77
N LEU A 218 10.76 1.54 -11.94
CA LEU A 218 11.51 1.74 -13.19
C LEU A 218 12.27 3.08 -13.19
N MET A 219 11.67 4.15 -12.65
CA MET A 219 12.36 5.42 -12.48
C MET A 219 13.58 5.26 -11.57
N ILE A 220 13.47 4.53 -10.47
CA ILE A 220 14.61 4.26 -9.57
C ILE A 220 15.70 3.46 -10.31
N LEU A 221 15.36 2.42 -11.08
CA LEU A 221 16.37 1.61 -11.78
C LEU A 221 17.17 2.38 -12.83
N PHE A 222 16.53 3.33 -13.52
CA PHE A 222 17.11 3.93 -14.72
C PHE A 222 17.49 5.40 -14.56
N LEU A 223 16.98 6.09 -13.54
CA LEU A 223 17.13 7.55 -13.39
C LEU A 223 17.70 7.99 -12.04
N VAL A 224 17.88 7.07 -11.07
CA VAL A 224 18.42 7.33 -9.73
C VAL A 224 19.67 6.48 -9.51
#